data_AF-A0A484UB80-F1
#
_entry.id   AF-A0A484UB80-F1
#
_cell.length_a   1.000
_cell.length_b   1.000
_cell.length_c   1.000
_cell.angle_alpha   90.00
_cell.angle_beta   90.00
_cell.angle_gamma   90.00
#
_symmetry.space_group_name_H-M   'P 1'
#
loop_
_entity.id
_entity.type
_entity.pdbx_description
1 polymer ?
#
loop_
_entity_poly.entity_id
_entity_poly.type
_entity_poly.pdbx_seq_one_letter_code
_entity_poly.pdbx_strand_id
1 'polypeptide(L)'
;MAGHGVAWEVVQRLNGRISRLRVMTMKSSDRPMTGYQRIEAICNAICVLKDPVQAQRAVAEHINEAAGIAKKILEKEDGTK
;
A
#
# COMPACT_ATOMS: atom_id res chain seq x y z
N MET A 1 -24.47 -14.02 -15.24
CA MET A 1 -23.54 -12.89 -14.97
C MET A 1 -23.88 -12.30 -13.61
N ALA A 2 -23.39 -12.88 -12.52
CA ALA A 2 -23.66 -12.40 -11.17
C ALA A 2 -22.42 -12.70 -10.31
N GLY A 3 -21.67 -11.67 -9.93
CA GLY A 3 -20.45 -11.83 -9.11
C GLY A 3 -19.38 -10.76 -9.37
N HIS A 4 -19.28 -10.22 -10.59
CA HIS A 4 -18.25 -9.22 -10.93
C HIS A 4 -18.54 -7.81 -10.39
N GLY A 5 -19.81 -7.42 -10.22
CA GLY A 5 -20.17 -6.08 -9.74
C GLY A 5 -19.74 -5.82 -8.30
N VAL A 6 -20.04 -6.75 -7.39
CA VAL A 6 -19.65 -6.65 -5.97
C VAL A 6 -18.13 -6.69 -5.81
N ALA A 7 -17.44 -7.56 -6.54
CA ALA A 7 -15.97 -7.61 -6.52
C ALA A 7 -15.34 -6.29 -7.03
N TRP A 8 -15.89 -5.70 -8.09
CA TRP A 8 -15.40 -4.45 -8.66
C TRP A 8 -15.62 -3.24 -7.75
N GLU A 9 -16.79 -3.14 -7.12
CA GLU A 9 -17.09 -2.07 -6.16
C GLU A 9 -16.16 -2.12 -4.94
N VAL A 10 -15.87 -3.32 -4.42
CA VAL A 10 -14.90 -3.53 -3.34
C VAL A 10 -13.51 -3.08 -3.78
N VAL A 11 -13.08 -3.44 -4.99
CA VAL A 11 -11.80 -3.01 -5.57
C VAL A 11 -11.73 -1.49 -5.72
N GLN A 12 -12.79 -0.83 -6.20
CA GLN A 12 -12.82 0.62 -6.34
C GLN A 12 -12.76 1.35 -4.99
N ARG A 13 -13.53 0.89 -4.00
CA ARG A 13 -13.50 1.46 -2.64
C ARG A 13 -12.13 1.27 -1.98
N LEU A 14 -11.50 0.11 -2.21
CA LEU A 14 -10.15 -0.17 -1.74
C LEU A 14 -9.13 0.77 -2.42
N ASN A 15 -9.21 0.95 -3.74
CA ASN A 15 -8.34 1.86 -4.50
C ASN A 15 -8.47 3.33 -4.05
N GLY A 16 -9.69 3.79 -3.76
CA GLY A 16 -9.92 5.12 -3.21
C GLY A 16 -9.28 5.32 -1.83
N ARG A 17 -9.38 4.31 -0.95
CA ARG A 17 -8.75 4.34 0.38
C ARG A 17 -7.22 4.26 0.27
N ILE A 18 -6.67 3.41 -0.59
CA ILE A 18 -5.24 3.30 -0.88
C ILE A 18 -4.70 4.63 -1.40
N SER A 19 -5.41 5.30 -2.30
CA SER A 19 -4.99 6.60 -2.85
C SER A 19 -4.93 7.69 -1.78
N ARG A 20 -5.94 7.77 -0.91
CA ARG A 20 -5.92 8.71 0.24
C ARG A 20 -4.78 8.40 1.21
N LEU A 21 -4.56 7.12 1.53
CA LEU A 21 -3.43 6.70 2.36
C LEU A 21 -2.08 7.03 1.72
N ARG A 22 -1.94 6.85 0.42
CA ARG A 22 -0.73 7.18 -0.32
C ARG A 22 -0.41 8.68 -0.23
N VAL A 23 -1.41 9.54 -0.37
CA VAL A 23 -1.26 11.00 -0.20
C VAL A 23 -0.79 11.35 1.22
N MET A 24 -1.37 10.72 2.25
CA MET A 24 -0.98 10.97 3.65
C MET A 24 0.42 10.43 3.98
N THR A 25 0.79 9.27 3.43
CA THR A 25 2.11 8.64 3.64
C THR A 25 3.23 9.27 2.82
N MET A 26 2.92 9.99 1.74
CA MET A 26 3.92 10.75 0.95
C MET A 26 4.27 12.10 1.60
N LYS A 27 3.36 12.68 2.39
CA LYS A 27 3.59 13.94 3.10
C LYS A 27 4.31 13.78 4.44
N SER A 28 4.48 12.55 4.93
CA SER A 28 5.18 12.25 6.17
C SER A 28 6.67 12.08 5.90
N SER A 29 7.47 13.03 6.35
CA SER A 29 8.93 13.14 6.13
C SER A 29 9.77 12.05 6.82
N ASP A 30 9.14 11.09 7.50
CA ASP A 30 9.79 10.20 8.47
C ASP A 30 9.71 8.71 8.03
N ARG A 31 9.98 8.46 6.74
CA ARG A 31 10.05 7.09 6.21
C ARG A 31 11.52 6.69 6.05
N PRO A 32 11.99 5.60 6.69
CA PRO A 32 13.37 5.12 6.56
C PRO A 32 13.72 4.66 5.14
N MET A 33 12.71 4.42 4.29
CA MET A 33 12.86 4.07 2.89
C MET A 33 11.76 4.76 2.08
N THR A 34 12.16 5.56 1.09
CA THR A 34 11.25 6.39 0.30
C THR A 34 10.27 5.53 -0.51
N GLY A 35 9.13 6.13 -0.92
CA GLY A 35 8.18 5.46 -1.81
C GLY A 35 8.83 4.98 -3.11
N TYR A 36 9.80 5.74 -3.63
CA TYR A 36 10.56 5.37 -4.83
C TYR A 36 11.37 4.08 -4.63
N GLN A 37 12.16 4.00 -3.56
CA GLN A 37 13.01 2.83 -3.27
C GLN A 37 12.19 1.53 -3.13
N ARG A 38 10.94 1.62 -2.65
CA ARG A 38 10.06 0.45 -2.56
C ARG A 38 9.59 -0.05 -3.92
N ILE A 39 9.16 0.87 -4.78
CA ILE A 39 8.74 0.51 -6.13
C ILE A 39 9.94 -0.02 -6.92
N GLU A 40 11.12 0.56 -6.73
CA GLU A 40 12.37 0.06 -7.29
C GLU A 40 12.69 -1.37 -6.83
N ALA A 41 12.53 -1.69 -5.55
CA ALA A 41 12.73 -3.05 -5.04
C ALA A 41 11.77 -4.07 -5.66
N ILE A 42 10.48 -3.71 -5.82
CA ILE A 42 9.47 -4.54 -6.48
C ILE A 42 9.83 -4.73 -7.96
N CYS A 43 10.16 -3.66 -8.68
CA CYS A 43 10.56 -3.71 -10.08
C CYS A 43 11.83 -4.55 -10.28
N ASN A 44 12.82 -4.44 -9.40
CA ASN A 44 14.03 -5.26 -9.47
C ASN A 44 13.72 -6.74 -9.27
N ALA A 45 12.86 -7.08 -8.29
CA ALA A 45 12.45 -8.47 -8.07
C ALA A 45 11.73 -9.08 -9.29
N ILE A 46 10.88 -8.30 -9.96
CA ILE A 46 10.09 -8.76 -11.12
C ILE A 46 10.93 -8.77 -12.41
N CYS A 47 11.53 -7.65 -12.76
CA CYS A 47 12.10 -7.42 -14.09
C CYS A 47 13.54 -7.92 -14.21
N VAL A 48 14.33 -7.79 -13.15
CA VAL A 48 15.76 -8.12 -13.15
C VAL A 48 15.98 -9.51 -12.60
N LEU A 49 15.55 -9.76 -11.36
CA LEU A 49 15.76 -11.03 -10.68
C LEU A 49 14.81 -12.13 -11.15
N LYS A 50 13.62 -11.74 -11.66
CA LYS A 50 12.54 -12.65 -12.07
C LYS A 50 12.20 -13.67 -10.98
N ASP A 51 12.27 -13.23 -9.73
CA ASP A 51 12.04 -14.06 -8.56
C ASP A 51 10.64 -13.77 -8.01
N PRO A 52 9.68 -14.70 -8.20
CA PRO A 52 8.30 -14.49 -7.78
C PRO A 52 8.15 -14.45 -6.24
N VAL A 53 9.03 -15.11 -5.49
CA VAL A 53 8.99 -15.14 -4.02
C VAL A 53 9.47 -13.80 -3.48
N GLN A 54 10.59 -13.29 -3.99
CA GLN A 54 11.08 -11.95 -3.66
C GLN A 54 10.08 -10.86 -4.05
N ALA A 55 9.45 -10.96 -5.21
CA ALA A 55 8.45 -10.00 -5.65
C ALA A 55 7.24 -9.99 -4.71
N GLN A 56 6.73 -11.17 -4.32
CA GLN A 56 5.64 -11.30 -3.36
C GLN A 56 6.01 -10.68 -2.01
N ARG A 57 7.22 -10.97 -1.50
CA ARG A 57 7.70 -10.42 -0.23
C ARG A 57 7.78 -8.90 -0.27
N ALA A 58 8.39 -8.32 -1.31
CA ALA A 58 8.52 -6.87 -1.47
C ALA A 58 7.16 -6.16 -1.53
N VAL A 59 6.18 -6.77 -2.22
CA VAL A 59 4.80 -6.27 -2.26
C VAL A 59 4.13 -6.34 -0.89
N ALA A 60 4.27 -7.46 -0.17
CA ALA A 60 3.68 -7.64 1.16
C ALA A 60 4.26 -6.63 2.17
N GLU A 61 5.58 -6.43 2.17
CA GLU A 61 6.25 -5.43 3.00
C GLU A 61 5.76 -4.00 2.69
N HIS A 62 5.58 -3.66 1.41
CA HIS A 62 5.04 -2.36 1.00
C HIS A 62 3.61 -2.12 1.53
N ILE A 63 2.73 -3.11 1.38
CA ILE A 63 1.32 -3.03 1.81
C ILE A 63 1.22 -2.95 3.34
N ASN A 64 1.94 -3.83 4.06
CA ASN A 64 1.88 -3.89 5.51
C ASN A 64 2.32 -2.58 6.16
N GLU A 65 3.36 -1.93 5.64
CA GLU A 65 3.77 -0.64 6.17
C GLU A 65 2.74 0.46 5.89
N ALA A 66 2.20 0.52 4.66
CA ALA A 66 1.16 1.50 4.34
C ALA A 66 -0.07 1.31 5.24
N ALA A 67 -0.46 0.06 5.51
CA ALA A 67 -1.52 -0.27 6.44
C ALA A 67 -1.17 0.10 7.90
N GLY A 68 0.08 -0.09 8.33
CA GLY A 68 0.54 0.33 9.66
C GLY A 68 0.46 1.85 9.86
N ILE A 69 0.87 2.64 8.86
CA ILE A 69 0.75 4.10 8.91
C ILE A 69 -0.73 4.52 8.87
N ALA A 70 -1.54 3.89 8.01
CA ALA A 70 -2.98 4.10 7.95
C ALA A 70 -3.63 3.94 9.32
N LYS A 71 -3.34 2.82 9.99
CA LYS A 71 -3.87 2.48 11.30
C LYS A 71 -3.49 3.54 12.34
N LYS A 72 -2.22 3.94 12.39
CA LYS A 72 -1.76 5.00 13.31
C LYS A 72 -2.46 6.34 13.08
N ILE A 73 -2.75 6.70 11.84
CA ILE A 73 -3.49 7.94 11.52
C ILE A 73 -4.92 7.84 12.03
N LEU A 74 -5.61 6.74 11.72
CA LEU A 74 -7.00 6.52 12.15
C LEU A 74 -7.13 6.50 13.68
N GLU A 75 -6.20 5.83 14.38
CA GLU A 75 -6.16 5.80 15.85
C GLU A 75 -5.98 7.20 16.46
N LYS A 76 -5.23 8.08 15.80
CA LYS A 76 -5.09 9.49 16.23
C LYS A 76 -6.36 10.30 15.97
N GLU A 77 -7.04 10.06 14.85
CA GLU A 77 -8.29 10.74 14.50
C GLU A 77 -9.45 10.33 15.43
N ASP A 78 -9.54 9.05 15.82
CA ASP A 78 -10.54 8.55 16.77
C ASP A 78 -10.28 8.98 18.23
N GLY A 79 -9.02 9.21 18.61
CA GLY A 79 -8.65 9.73 19.94
C GLY A 79 -8.88 11.24 20.13
N THR A 80 -9.39 11.95 19.12
CA THR A 80 -9.68 13.40 19.16
C THR A 80 -11.19 13.69 19.33
N LYS A 81 -11.97 12.71 19.81
CA LYS A 81 -13.38 12.88 20.20
C LYS A 81 -13.56 12.94 21.70
#